data_AF-A0A536XBJ2-F1
#
_entry.id   AF-A0A536XBJ2-F1
#
_cell.length_a   1.000
_cell.length_b   1.000
_cell.length_c   1.000
_cell.angle_alpha   90.00
_cell.angle_beta   90.00
_cell.angle_gamma   90.00
#
_symmetry.space_group_name_H-M   'P 1'
#
loop_
_entity.id
_entity.type
_entity.pdbx_description
1 polymer ?
#
loop_
_entity_poly.entity_id
_entity_poly.type
_entity_poly.pdbx_seq_one_letter_code
_entity_poly.pdbx_strand_id
1 'polypeptide(L)'
;MPKFWAAIMAAALLVQPAAAQQKKPAAAGFPDAPGKDVLVSKCFQCHSPSMWMDQRQDRRAWESTLYRMIGRGALWTQEEIRQMAEYLGSVYGPKQ
;
A
#
# COMPACT_ATOMS: atom_id res chain seq x y z
N MET A 1 41.96 -14.55 48.15
CA MET A 1 41.13 -15.74 47.86
C MET A 1 39.81 -15.58 48.59
N PRO A 2 38.68 -15.66 47.87
CA PRO A 2 37.65 -16.60 48.32
C PRO A 2 37.12 -17.47 47.17
N LYS A 3 36.86 -18.73 47.52
CA LYS A 3 36.27 -19.77 46.68
C LYS A 3 34.76 -19.80 46.95
N PHE A 4 33.93 -19.69 45.93
CA PHE A 4 32.50 -20.05 45.94
C PHE A 4 32.17 -20.58 44.54
N TRP A 5 32.18 -21.91 44.38
CA TRP A 5 31.01 -22.80 44.42
C TRP A 5 30.16 -22.73 43.13
N ALA A 6 30.07 -23.90 42.49
CA ALA A 6 29.49 -24.16 41.19
C ALA A 6 27.99 -23.83 41.15
N ALA A 7 27.55 -23.20 40.06
CA ALA A 7 26.14 -23.03 39.73
C ALA A 7 25.75 -24.04 38.63
N ILE A 8 24.81 -24.91 38.97
CA ILE A 8 24.11 -25.85 38.10
C ILE A 8 23.35 -25.06 37.03
N MET A 9 23.68 -25.27 35.76
CA MET A 9 22.89 -24.74 34.64
C MET A 9 21.93 -25.82 34.14
N ALA A 10 20.66 -25.66 34.47
CA ALA A 10 19.57 -26.44 33.90
C ALA A 10 19.36 -26.05 32.43
N ALA A 11 19.50 -27.01 31.51
CA ALA A 11 19.24 -26.82 30.10
C ALA A 11 17.71 -26.78 29.84
N ALA A 12 17.17 -25.59 29.61
CA ALA A 12 15.80 -25.41 29.17
C ALA A 12 15.70 -25.66 27.65
N LEU A 13 14.99 -26.71 27.27
CA LEU A 13 14.54 -26.99 25.90
C LEU A 13 13.59 -25.87 25.43
N LEU A 14 14.05 -25.03 24.50
CA LEU A 14 13.23 -23.99 23.87
C LEU A 14 12.40 -24.59 22.73
N VAL A 15 11.09 -24.70 22.95
CA VAL A 15 10.09 -24.85 21.89
C VAL A 15 9.99 -23.52 21.15
N GLN A 16 10.34 -23.50 19.87
CA GLN A 16 10.13 -22.32 19.00
C GLN A 16 8.69 -22.34 18.47
N PRO A 17 7.88 -21.28 18.64
CA PRO A 17 6.62 -21.17 17.93
C PRO A 17 6.91 -20.78 16.47
N ALA A 18 6.25 -21.46 15.53
CA ALA A 18 6.25 -21.10 14.13
C ALA A 18 5.76 -19.65 13.99
N ALA A 19 6.57 -18.80 13.35
CA ALA A 19 6.20 -17.43 13.05
C ALA A 19 4.96 -17.41 12.16
N ALA A 20 3.81 -17.05 12.75
CA ALA A 20 2.65 -16.64 11.99
C ALA A 20 3.08 -15.45 11.11
N GLN A 21 3.04 -15.62 9.79
CA GLN A 21 3.21 -14.51 8.85
C GLN A 21 2.15 -13.45 9.16
N GLN A 22 2.57 -12.37 9.82
CA GLN A 22 1.77 -11.16 9.96
C GLN A 22 1.47 -10.65 8.55
N LYS A 23 0.22 -10.83 8.08
CA LYS A 23 -0.31 -10.02 6.98
C LYS A 23 -0.22 -8.57 7.43
N LYS A 24 0.69 -7.79 6.83
CA LYS A 24 0.74 -6.34 7.04
C LYS A 24 -0.68 -5.80 6.85
N PRO A 25 -1.23 -5.04 7.81
CA PRO A 25 -2.51 -4.38 7.57
C PRO A 25 -2.37 -3.51 6.32
N ALA A 26 -3.31 -3.66 5.38
CA ALA A 26 -3.39 -2.79 4.21
C ALA A 26 -3.38 -1.34 4.70
N ALA A 27 -2.51 -0.51 4.12
CA ALA A 27 -2.43 0.91 4.47
C ALA A 27 -3.84 1.52 4.39
N ALA A 28 -4.35 1.98 5.52
CA ALA A 28 -5.68 2.57 5.63
C ALA A 28 -5.78 3.71 4.59
N GLY A 29 -6.63 3.52 3.59
CA GLY A 29 -6.79 4.47 2.48
C GLY A 29 -6.64 3.86 1.09
N PHE A 30 -5.88 2.76 0.92
CA PHE A 30 -5.65 2.10 -0.39
C PHE A 30 -5.92 0.59 -0.32
N PRO A 31 -7.19 0.16 -0.43
CA PRO A 31 -7.57 -1.25 -0.52
C PRO A 31 -6.76 -2.04 -1.55
N ASP A 32 -6.48 -3.30 -1.24
CA ASP A 32 -5.77 -4.20 -2.17
C ASP A 32 -6.67 -4.53 -3.36
N ALA A 33 -6.28 -4.07 -4.56
CA ALA A 33 -6.93 -4.37 -5.83
C ALA A 33 -5.93 -4.24 -7.00
N PRO A 34 -6.18 -4.86 -8.16
CA PRO A 34 -5.33 -4.72 -9.33
C PRO A 34 -5.08 -3.25 -9.70
N GLY A 35 -3.81 -2.89 -9.95
CA GLY A 35 -3.41 -1.51 -10.28
C GLY A 35 -2.99 -0.65 -9.08
N LYS A 36 -3.15 -1.15 -7.83
CA LYS A 36 -2.72 -0.45 -6.61
C LYS A 36 -1.24 -0.04 -6.65
N ASP A 37 -0.36 -0.97 -7.01
CA ASP A 37 1.09 -0.73 -6.96
C ASP A 37 1.52 0.36 -7.96
N VAL A 38 0.84 0.42 -9.11
CA VAL A 38 1.07 1.48 -10.11
C VAL A 38 0.57 2.82 -9.57
N LEU A 39 -0.62 2.86 -8.97
CA LEU A 39 -1.12 4.09 -8.34
C LEU A 39 -0.15 4.60 -7.26
N VAL A 40 0.26 3.72 -6.32
CA VAL A 40 1.11 4.10 -5.19
C VAL A 40 2.49 4.57 -5.65
N SER A 41 3.05 3.96 -6.69
CA SER A 41 4.36 4.35 -7.22
C SER A 41 4.35 5.64 -8.04
N LYS A 42 3.23 5.98 -8.68
CA LYS A 42 3.14 7.09 -9.64
C LYS A 42 2.43 8.33 -9.12
N CYS A 43 1.32 8.17 -8.40
CA CYS A 43 0.37 9.25 -8.13
C CYS A 43 0.85 10.24 -7.05
N PHE A 44 1.70 9.80 -6.12
CA PHE A 44 2.09 10.59 -4.93
C PHE A 44 3.38 11.39 -5.08
N GLN A 45 3.89 11.49 -6.31
CA GLN A 45 5.13 12.21 -6.59
C GLN A 45 4.95 13.73 -6.57
N CYS A 46 3.72 14.23 -6.76
CA CYS A 46 3.44 15.66 -6.91
C CYS A 46 2.54 16.25 -5.84
N HIS A 47 1.58 15.49 -5.29
CA HIS A 47 0.66 15.96 -4.26
C HIS A 47 0.17 14.83 -3.35
N SER A 48 -0.32 15.21 -2.17
CA SER A 48 -0.90 14.29 -1.20
C SER A 48 -2.19 13.62 -1.73
N PRO A 49 -2.49 12.36 -1.33
CA PRO A 49 -3.77 11.73 -1.58
C PRO A 49 -4.97 12.50 -0.99
N SER A 50 -4.77 13.27 0.07
CA SER A 50 -5.83 14.06 0.71
C SER A 50 -6.51 15.05 -0.23
N MET A 51 -5.86 15.42 -1.35
CA MET A 51 -6.48 16.27 -2.37
C MET A 51 -7.58 15.58 -3.18
N TRP A 52 -7.60 14.25 -3.21
CA TRP A 52 -8.43 13.51 -4.14
C TRP A 52 -9.15 12.29 -3.56
N MET A 53 -8.67 11.71 -2.46
CA MET A 53 -9.12 10.41 -1.94
C MET A 53 -10.61 10.37 -1.52
N ASP A 54 -11.21 11.53 -1.27
CA ASP A 54 -12.64 11.64 -0.94
C ASP A 54 -13.54 11.74 -2.18
N GLN A 55 -12.96 11.95 -3.36
CA GLN A 55 -13.73 11.96 -4.60
C GLN A 55 -14.26 10.56 -4.93
N ARG A 56 -15.44 10.51 -5.54
CA ARG A 56 -16.04 9.29 -6.07
C ARG A 56 -16.40 9.54 -7.52
N GLN A 57 -15.67 8.88 -8.42
CA GLN A 57 -15.79 9.06 -9.86
C GLN A 57 -15.81 7.70 -10.54
N ASP A 58 -16.51 7.59 -11.67
CA ASP A 58 -16.38 6.38 -12.48
C ASP A 58 -14.97 6.31 -13.12
N ARG A 59 -14.67 5.15 -13.73
CA ARG A 59 -13.38 4.90 -14.37
C ARG A 59 -13.01 5.96 -15.41
N ARG A 60 -13.96 6.41 -16.23
CA ARG A 60 -13.73 7.35 -17.33
C ARG A 60 -13.42 8.75 -16.80
N ALA A 61 -14.12 9.17 -15.75
CA ALA A 61 -13.85 10.43 -15.07
C ALA A 61 -12.49 10.40 -14.35
N TRP A 62 -12.12 9.28 -13.72
CA TRP A 62 -10.78 9.11 -13.17
C TRP A 62 -9.68 9.16 -14.22
N GLU A 63 -9.88 8.50 -15.36
CA GLU A 63 -8.96 8.56 -16.49
C GLU A 63 -8.75 10.00 -16.99
N SER A 64 -9.83 10.78 -17.12
CA SER A 64 -9.74 12.21 -17.44
C SER A 64 -8.93 13.00 -16.40
N THR A 65 -9.11 12.69 -15.11
CA THR A 65 -8.30 13.30 -14.04
C THR A 65 -6.82 12.94 -14.17
N LEU A 66 -6.47 11.70 -14.53
CA LEU A 66 -5.08 11.28 -14.75
C LEU A 66 -4.46 12.02 -15.94
N TYR A 67 -5.17 12.16 -17.07
CA TYR A 67 -4.68 12.97 -18.20
C TYR A 67 -4.52 14.45 -17.85
N ARG A 68 -5.36 15.00 -16.96
CA ARG A 68 -5.16 16.35 -16.44
C ARG A 68 -3.87 16.46 -15.63
N MET A 69 -3.42 15.39 -14.96
CA MET A 69 -2.12 15.38 -14.26
C MET A 69 -0.96 15.26 -15.24
N ILE A 70 -1.11 14.53 -16.36
CA ILE A 70 -0.14 14.54 -17.47
C ILE A 70 0.06 15.99 -17.98
N GLY A 71 -1.03 16.72 -18.20
CA GLY A 71 -0.97 18.14 -18.57
C GLY A 71 -0.31 19.06 -17.52
N ARG A 72 -0.08 18.56 -16.30
CA ARG A 72 0.62 19.25 -15.20
C ARG A 72 2.05 18.72 -14.99
N GLY A 73 2.55 17.88 -15.89
CA GLY A 73 3.93 17.39 -15.87
C GLY A 73 4.11 15.96 -15.35
N ALA A 74 3.03 15.23 -15.09
CA ALA A 74 3.15 13.80 -14.80
C ALA A 74 3.63 13.03 -16.04
N LEU A 75 4.53 12.06 -15.82
CA LEU A 75 5.13 11.25 -16.89
C LEU A 75 4.72 9.78 -16.72
N TRP A 76 3.59 9.42 -17.32
CA TRP A 76 3.04 8.05 -17.27
C TRP A 76 2.74 7.52 -18.67
N THR A 77 2.89 6.21 -18.84
CA THR A 77 2.51 5.53 -20.07
C THR A 77 0.99 5.33 -20.15
N GLN A 78 0.48 5.08 -21.36
CA GLN A 78 -0.95 4.76 -21.55
C GLN A 78 -1.39 3.54 -20.72
N GLU A 79 -0.52 2.54 -20.59
CA GLU A 79 -0.82 1.34 -19.81
C GLU A 79 -0.87 1.63 -18.30
N GLU A 80 0.05 2.46 -17.78
CA GLU A 80 0.01 2.90 -16.38
C GLU A 80 -1.24 3.72 -16.08
N ILE A 81 -1.65 4.62 -17.00
CA ILE A 81 -2.89 5.39 -16.88
C ILE A 81 -4.10 4.46 -16.84
N ARG A 82 -4.16 3.47 -17.74
CA ARG A 82 -5.22 2.48 -17.78
C ARG A 82 -5.32 1.72 -16.46
N GLN A 83 -4.20 1.21 -15.95
CA GLN A 83 -4.16 0.46 -14.69
C GLN A 83 -4.58 1.31 -13.48
N MET A 84 -4.15 2.57 -13.42
CA MET A 84 -4.57 3.50 -12.37
C MET A 84 -6.06 3.84 -12.48
N ALA A 85 -6.60 4.05 -13.69
CA ALA A 85 -8.01 4.36 -13.89
C ALA A 85 -8.93 3.20 -13.49
N GLU A 86 -8.54 1.95 -13.81
CA GLU A 86 -9.27 0.75 -13.36
C GLU A 86 -9.26 0.60 -11.84
N TYR A 87 -8.10 0.82 -11.19
CA TYR A 87 -8.00 0.79 -9.74
C TYR A 87 -8.87 1.87 -9.11
N LEU A 88 -8.75 3.12 -9.59
CA LEU A 88 -9.50 4.24 -9.04
C LEU A 88 -11.01 4.09 -9.22
N GLY A 89 -11.45 3.60 -10.38
CA GLY A 89 -12.88 3.37 -10.65
C GLY A 89 -13.47 2.23 -9.81
N SER A 90 -12.69 1.19 -9.50
CA SER A 90 -13.15 0.06 -8.68
C SER A 90 -13.17 0.38 -7.18
N VAL A 91 -12.20 1.17 -6.70
CA VAL A 91 -12.00 1.46 -5.27
C VAL A 91 -12.64 2.79 -4.85
N TYR A 92 -12.60 3.79 -5.72
CA TYR A 92 -13.13 5.14 -5.49
C TYR A 92 -14.23 5.47 -6.53
N GLY A 93 -15.01 4.46 -6.90
CA GLY A 93 -16.20 4.57 -7.75
C GLY A 93 -17.40 5.23 -7.04
N PRO A 94 -18.47 5.62 -7.76
CA PRO A 94 -19.71 6.08 -7.15
C PRO A 94 -20.22 5.09 -6.09
N LYS A 95 -20.75 5.62 -4.97
CA LYS A 95 -21.47 4.79 -4.01
C LYS A 95 -22.81 4.40 -4.65
N GLN A 96 -23.18 3.13 -4.55
CA GLN A 96 -24.52 2.68 -4.90
C GLN A 96 -25.56 3.30 -3.97
#